data_AF-B5A4K5-F1
#
_entry.id   AF-B5A4K5-F1
#
_cell.length_a   1.000
_cell.length_b   1.000
_cell.length_c   1.000
_cell.angle_alpha   90.00
_cell.angle_beta   90.00
_cell.angle_gamma   90.00
#
_symmetry.space_group_name_H-M   'P 1'
#
loop_
_entity.id
_entity.type
_entity.pdbx_description
1 polymer ?
#
loop_
_entity_poly.entity_id
_entity_poly.type
_entity_poly.pdbx_seq_one_letter_code
_entity_poly.pdbx_strand_id
1 'polypeptide(L)'
;MTTTYDEKAIATIRTLAADVVQEANSGHPGAPMGMAVMAHTLWTKIMNYSPKDPTWMGRDRFVLSNGHSCALQYIMLYLTGYESVSMADLKRFRKIESKTPGHPERHCTPGIEVVSMPCAKLFDEQPLEYRRSVLPFKVPIIAVEAAAEAGWYKYAHYVVCMRTFGGSGKGSDCMDLFGFTPKKLSKTVCDWLASTGKEVSAQGLAVATQFAPKAKRDLHYLHYH
;
A
#
# COMPACT_ATOMS: atom_id res chain seq x y z
N MET A 1 -17.17 7.11 -8.33
CA MET A 1 -16.95 6.49 -9.64
C MET A 1 -15.46 6.49 -9.93
N THR A 2 -14.79 5.39 -9.61
CA THR A 2 -13.53 5.05 -10.29
C THR A 2 -13.69 5.41 -11.76
N THR A 3 -12.79 6.23 -12.29
CA THR A 3 -12.82 6.53 -13.72
C THR A 3 -12.53 5.23 -14.47
N THR A 4 -12.94 5.15 -15.73
CA THR A 4 -12.57 4.04 -16.62
C THR A 4 -11.05 3.84 -16.69
N TYR A 5 -10.25 4.89 -16.44
CA TYR A 5 -8.80 4.80 -16.32
C TYR A 5 -8.33 4.20 -15.00
N ASP A 6 -8.99 4.51 -13.88
CA ASP A 6 -8.66 3.90 -12.58
C ASP A 6 -8.92 2.38 -12.62
N GLU A 7 -10.04 1.95 -13.21
CA GLU A 7 -10.36 0.52 -13.36
C GLU A 7 -9.34 -0.21 -14.23
N LYS A 8 -8.90 0.43 -15.32
CA LYS A 8 -7.82 -0.09 -16.16
C LYS A 8 -6.49 -0.17 -15.42
N ALA A 9 -6.11 0.88 -14.68
CA ALA A 9 -4.87 0.88 -13.89
C ALA A 9 -4.87 -0.23 -12.83
N ILE A 10 -5.98 -0.40 -12.12
CA ILE A 10 -6.19 -1.49 -11.16
C ILE A 10 -6.06 -2.85 -11.85
N ALA A 11 -6.71 -3.02 -13.00
CA ALA A 11 -6.62 -4.26 -13.77
C ALA A 11 -5.17 -4.52 -14.21
N THR A 12 -4.45 -3.49 -14.67
CA THR A 12 -3.02 -3.57 -15.03
C THR A 12 -2.16 -4.01 -13.85
N ILE A 13 -2.38 -3.47 -12.64
CA ILE A 13 -1.66 -3.90 -11.43
C ILE A 13 -1.91 -5.40 -11.17
N ARG A 14 -3.16 -5.86 -11.31
CA ARG A 14 -3.53 -7.27 -11.11
C ARG A 14 -2.91 -8.19 -12.15
N THR A 15 -2.95 -7.82 -13.43
CA THR A 15 -2.40 -8.65 -14.51
C THR A 15 -0.88 -8.71 -14.40
N LEU A 16 -0.21 -7.58 -14.16
CA LEU A 16 1.24 -7.56 -13.92
C LEU A 16 1.62 -8.42 -12.70
N ALA A 17 0.83 -8.38 -11.62
CA ALA A 17 1.09 -9.23 -10.46
C ALA A 17 1.01 -10.72 -10.79
N ALA A 18 0.06 -11.13 -11.61
CA ALA A 18 -0.03 -12.51 -12.08
C ALA A 18 1.16 -12.85 -12.99
N ASP A 19 1.44 -12.03 -14.00
CA ASP A 19 2.47 -12.29 -15.01
C ASP A 19 3.88 -12.33 -14.41
N VAL A 20 4.21 -11.37 -13.53
CA VAL A 20 5.53 -11.28 -12.88
C VAL A 20 5.81 -12.52 -12.02
N VAL A 21 4.82 -12.98 -11.27
CA VAL A 21 4.96 -14.17 -10.42
C VAL A 21 5.00 -15.44 -11.28
N GLN A 22 4.19 -15.50 -12.33
CA GLN A 22 4.12 -16.63 -13.25
C GLN A 22 5.44 -16.82 -14.01
N GLU A 23 6.03 -15.74 -14.54
CA GLU A 23 7.32 -15.75 -15.24
C GLU A 23 8.47 -16.18 -14.32
N ALA A 24 8.43 -15.76 -13.05
CA ALA A 24 9.40 -16.20 -12.06
C ALA A 24 9.20 -17.67 -11.64
N ASN A 25 8.03 -18.26 -11.93
CA ASN A 25 7.55 -19.54 -11.40
C ASN A 25 7.69 -19.62 -9.86
N SER A 26 7.57 -18.47 -9.19
CA SER A 26 7.84 -18.29 -7.77
C SER A 26 7.28 -16.96 -7.27
N GLY A 27 6.53 -16.97 -6.17
CA GLY A 27 5.99 -15.76 -5.54
C GLY A 27 4.54 -15.91 -5.08
N HIS A 28 3.94 -14.81 -4.65
CA HIS A 28 2.56 -14.77 -4.13
C HIS A 28 1.73 -13.79 -4.96
N PRO A 29 0.92 -14.25 -5.92
CA PRO A 29 0.16 -13.35 -6.80
C PRO A 29 -1.13 -12.84 -6.14
N GLY A 30 -1.75 -13.66 -5.27
CA GLY A 30 -3.06 -13.36 -4.68
C GLY A 30 -3.06 -12.09 -3.82
N ALA A 31 -2.02 -11.89 -3.00
CA ALA A 31 -1.94 -10.73 -2.12
C ALA A 31 -1.75 -9.40 -2.89
N PRO A 32 -0.80 -9.28 -3.86
CA PRO A 32 -0.74 -8.15 -4.78
C PRO A 32 -2.04 -7.88 -5.54
N MET A 33 -2.71 -8.91 -6.06
CA MET A 33 -3.97 -8.74 -6.79
C MET A 33 -5.11 -8.22 -5.92
N GLY A 34 -5.21 -8.70 -4.67
CA GLY A 34 -6.19 -8.24 -3.69
C GLY A 34 -5.93 -6.80 -3.25
N MET A 35 -4.66 -6.43 -3.10
CA MET A 35 -4.22 -5.09 -2.69
C MET A 35 -4.12 -4.08 -3.83
N ALA A 36 -4.30 -4.49 -5.09
CA ALA A 36 -4.12 -3.63 -6.27
C ALA A 36 -4.88 -2.31 -6.19
N VAL A 37 -6.12 -2.36 -5.69
CA VAL A 37 -6.94 -1.15 -5.61
C VAL A 37 -6.53 -0.24 -4.45
N MET A 38 -6.10 -0.82 -3.33
CA MET A 38 -5.45 -0.06 -2.25
C MET A 38 -4.22 0.66 -2.79
N ALA A 39 -3.33 -0.07 -3.48
CA ALA A 39 -2.06 0.45 -3.94
C ALA A 39 -2.26 1.57 -4.97
N HIS A 40 -3.16 1.36 -5.93
CA HIS A 40 -3.57 2.42 -6.87
C HIS A 40 -4.01 3.68 -6.12
N THR A 41 -4.88 3.52 -5.13
CA THR A 41 -5.44 4.68 -4.44
C THR A 41 -4.41 5.42 -3.58
N LEU A 42 -3.60 4.68 -2.83
CA LEU A 42 -2.54 5.25 -2.00
C LEU A 42 -1.52 6.03 -2.84
N TRP A 43 -0.94 5.43 -3.87
CA TRP A 43 0.13 6.07 -4.64
C TRP A 43 -0.40 7.14 -5.58
N THR A 44 -1.51 6.90 -6.28
CA THR A 44 -1.91 7.85 -7.34
C THR A 44 -2.74 9.03 -6.83
N LYS A 45 -3.28 8.96 -5.61
CA LYS A 45 -4.24 9.95 -5.11
C LYS A 45 -3.89 10.55 -3.75
N ILE A 46 -3.22 9.81 -2.87
CA ILE A 46 -3.07 10.18 -1.46
C ILE A 46 -1.63 10.57 -1.13
N MET A 47 -0.67 9.69 -1.44
CA MET A 47 0.72 9.87 -1.02
C MET A 47 1.36 11.04 -1.75
N ASN A 48 2.08 11.86 -1.00
CA ASN A 48 2.91 12.92 -1.51
C ASN A 48 4.34 12.40 -1.71
N TYR A 49 4.77 12.15 -2.94
CA TYR A 49 6.12 11.67 -3.24
C TYR A 49 6.58 12.10 -4.63
N SER A 50 7.87 11.93 -4.90
CA SER A 50 8.48 12.19 -6.20
C SER A 50 9.17 10.94 -6.72
N PRO A 51 8.66 10.30 -7.79
CA PRO A 51 9.37 9.20 -8.47
C PRO A 51 10.75 9.61 -8.99
N LYS A 52 10.89 10.89 -9.37
CA LYS A 52 12.14 11.49 -9.86
C LYS A 52 13.14 11.83 -8.75
N ASP A 53 12.65 12.00 -7.53
CA ASP A 53 13.48 12.17 -6.34
C ASP A 53 13.00 11.24 -5.21
N PRO A 54 13.38 9.94 -5.26
CA PRO A 54 13.10 8.98 -4.20
C PRO A 54 13.76 9.32 -2.86
N THR A 55 14.68 10.29 -2.83
CA THR A 55 15.41 10.70 -1.63
C THR A 55 14.82 11.92 -0.94
N TRP A 56 13.80 12.55 -1.56
CA TRP A 56 13.14 13.73 -1.02
C TRP A 56 12.74 13.53 0.45
N MET A 57 13.22 14.42 1.33
CA MET A 57 12.98 14.27 2.77
C MET A 57 11.51 14.42 3.15
N GLY A 58 10.78 15.32 2.48
CA GLY A 58 9.39 15.66 2.81
C GLY A 58 8.33 14.71 2.29
N ARG A 59 8.70 13.72 1.47
CA ARG A 59 7.74 12.75 0.91
C ARG A 59 7.15 11.84 1.99
N ASP A 60 5.98 11.29 1.70
CA ASP A 60 5.41 10.23 2.51
C ASP A 60 6.19 8.91 2.31
N ARG A 61 6.29 8.13 3.39
CA ARG A 61 7.03 6.87 3.45
C ARG A 61 6.04 5.72 3.42
N PHE A 62 6.10 4.87 2.39
CA PHE A 62 5.31 3.65 2.32
C PHE A 62 6.16 2.44 2.69
N VAL A 63 5.66 1.62 3.62
CA VAL A 63 6.31 0.39 4.06
C VAL A 63 5.37 -0.79 3.85
N LEU A 64 5.76 -1.71 2.96
CA LEU A 64 5.05 -2.97 2.79
C LEU A 64 5.54 -3.98 3.84
N SER A 65 4.76 -4.14 4.90
CA SER A 65 5.08 -5.11 5.94
C SER A 65 5.04 -6.55 5.43
N ASN A 66 4.03 -6.89 4.64
CA ASN A 66 3.88 -8.20 4.01
C ASN A 66 4.89 -8.35 2.86
N GLY A 67 6.15 -8.65 3.20
CA GLY A 67 7.26 -8.79 2.25
C GLY A 67 7.06 -9.84 1.18
N HIS A 68 6.16 -10.79 1.41
CA HIS A 68 5.80 -11.83 0.44
C HIS A 68 4.99 -11.25 -0.74
N SER A 69 4.41 -10.05 -0.57
CA SER A 69 3.71 -9.27 -1.59
C SER A 69 4.60 -8.25 -2.30
N CYS A 70 5.93 -8.39 -2.22
CA CYS A 70 6.91 -7.48 -2.81
C CYS A 70 6.69 -7.15 -4.30
N ALA A 71 6.12 -8.10 -5.07
CA ALA A 71 5.73 -7.88 -6.46
C ALA A 71 4.84 -6.64 -6.63
N LEU A 72 3.90 -6.40 -5.70
CA LEU A 72 3.06 -5.21 -5.71
C LEU A 72 3.88 -3.92 -5.64
N GLN A 73 4.86 -3.87 -4.74
CA GLN A 73 5.67 -2.67 -4.54
C GLN A 73 6.53 -2.38 -5.78
N TYR A 74 7.15 -3.39 -6.40
CA TYR A 74 7.90 -3.21 -7.65
C TYR A 74 7.00 -2.73 -8.80
N ILE A 75 5.81 -3.32 -8.94
CA ILE A 75 4.82 -2.90 -9.95
C ILE A 75 4.42 -1.45 -9.75
N MET A 76 4.18 -1.01 -8.51
CA MET A 76 3.85 0.39 -8.23
C MET A 76 5.02 1.33 -8.51
N LEU A 77 6.25 0.96 -8.17
CA LEU A 77 7.44 1.76 -8.51
C LEU A 77 7.55 1.95 -10.04
N TYR A 78 7.40 0.87 -10.81
CA TYR A 78 7.38 0.93 -12.27
C TYR A 78 6.25 1.82 -12.81
N LEU A 79 5.00 1.57 -12.40
CA LEU A 79 3.83 2.28 -12.93
C LEU A 79 3.79 3.76 -12.53
N THR A 80 4.39 4.11 -11.40
CA THR A 80 4.46 5.51 -10.94
C THR A 80 5.68 6.25 -11.48
N GLY A 81 6.55 5.59 -12.25
CA GLY A 81 7.63 6.22 -13.00
C GLY A 81 8.94 6.36 -12.23
N TYR A 82 9.19 5.49 -11.23
CA TYR A 82 10.51 5.40 -10.63
C TYR A 82 11.50 4.80 -11.64
N GLU A 83 12.62 5.47 -11.85
CA GLU A 83 13.69 4.98 -12.75
C GLU A 83 14.39 3.71 -12.22
N SER A 84 14.18 3.39 -10.95
CA SER A 84 14.75 2.22 -10.28
C SER A 84 14.21 0.88 -10.78
N VAL A 85 13.01 0.86 -11.37
CA VAL A 85 12.33 -0.37 -11.79
C VAL A 85 11.80 -0.19 -13.21
N SER A 86 12.37 -0.94 -14.15
CA SER A 86 11.88 -1.05 -15.52
C SER A 86 11.02 -2.30 -15.72
N MET A 87 10.34 -2.39 -16.87
CA MET A 87 9.66 -3.61 -17.29
C MET A 87 10.63 -4.80 -17.41
N ALA A 88 11.89 -4.56 -17.80
CA ALA A 88 12.90 -5.63 -17.84
C ALA A 88 13.23 -6.14 -16.44
N ASP A 89 13.26 -5.26 -15.43
CA ASP A 89 13.48 -5.63 -14.04
C ASP A 89 12.30 -6.43 -13.49
N LEU A 90 11.05 -6.08 -13.82
CA LEU A 90 9.87 -6.85 -13.44
C LEU A 90 9.90 -8.28 -14.00
N LYS A 91 10.33 -8.46 -15.26
CA LYS A 91 10.51 -9.79 -15.88
C LYS A 91 11.60 -10.62 -15.21
N ARG A 92 12.56 -9.96 -14.56
CA ARG A 92 13.64 -10.61 -13.79
C ARG A 92 13.29 -10.81 -12.32
N PHE A 93 12.01 -10.74 -11.95
CA PHE A 93 11.59 -11.00 -10.57
C PHE A 93 12.13 -12.33 -10.03
N ARG A 94 12.69 -12.27 -8.81
CA ARG A 94 13.30 -13.43 -8.11
C ARG A 94 14.44 -14.13 -8.87
N LYS A 95 15.08 -13.47 -9.82
CA LYS A 95 16.32 -13.96 -10.44
C LYS A 95 17.54 -13.45 -9.68
N ILE A 96 18.65 -14.20 -9.76
CA ILE A 96 19.94 -13.79 -9.21
C ILE A 96 20.34 -12.43 -9.80
N GLU A 97 20.85 -11.54 -8.94
CA GLU A 97 21.28 -10.16 -9.28
C GLU A 97 20.19 -9.26 -9.87
N SER A 98 18.92 -9.60 -9.64
CA SER A 98 17.81 -8.74 -10.04
C SER A 98 17.61 -7.56 -9.10
N LYS A 99 17.17 -6.42 -9.64
CA LYS A 99 16.66 -5.27 -8.88
C LYS A 99 15.26 -5.51 -8.29
N THR A 100 14.66 -6.68 -8.53
CA THR A 100 13.36 -7.10 -8.00
C THR A 100 13.49 -8.43 -7.22
N PRO A 101 14.22 -8.44 -6.09
CA PRO A 101 14.39 -9.63 -5.27
C PRO A 101 13.06 -10.14 -4.68
N GLY A 102 13.06 -11.39 -4.22
CA GLY A 102 11.88 -12.03 -3.63
C GLY A 102 11.36 -11.39 -2.34
N HIS A 103 12.12 -10.47 -1.77
CA HIS A 103 11.76 -9.53 -0.70
C HIS A 103 12.27 -8.13 -1.09
N PRO A 104 11.59 -7.02 -0.73
CA PRO A 104 12.02 -5.66 -1.06
C PRO A 104 13.42 -5.39 -0.49
N GLU A 105 14.38 -4.86 -1.25
CA GLU A 105 15.72 -4.55 -0.74
C GLU A 105 16.09 -3.07 -0.97
N ARG A 106 16.29 -2.29 0.10
CA ARG A 106 16.54 -0.83 0.05
C ARG A 106 17.79 -0.47 -0.77
N HIS A 107 18.83 -1.29 -0.67
CA HIS A 107 20.10 -1.04 -1.37
C HIS A 107 20.03 -1.41 -2.86
N CYS A 108 19.07 -2.27 -3.24
CA CYS A 108 18.94 -2.79 -4.59
C CYS A 108 17.95 -1.97 -5.43
N THR A 109 16.94 -1.35 -4.79
CA THR A 109 15.84 -0.68 -5.49
C THR A 109 15.49 0.67 -4.86
N PRO A 110 15.95 1.81 -5.43
CA PRO A 110 15.52 3.13 -4.97
C PRO A 110 13.99 3.29 -4.95
N GLY A 111 13.44 3.89 -3.91
CA GLY A 111 11.98 3.97 -3.68
C GLY A 111 11.42 2.88 -2.76
N ILE A 112 12.24 1.89 -2.39
CA ILE A 112 11.92 0.96 -1.30
C ILE A 112 12.50 1.52 0.00
N GLU A 113 11.63 1.92 0.92
CA GLU A 113 12.04 2.52 2.20
C GLU A 113 12.71 1.52 3.11
N VAL A 114 12.13 0.33 3.23
CA VAL A 114 12.51 -0.70 4.17
C VAL A 114 12.39 -2.04 3.49
N VAL A 115 13.40 -2.89 3.70
CA VAL A 115 13.30 -4.32 3.42
C VAL A 115 12.24 -4.86 4.34
N SER A 116 11.07 -5.22 3.82
CA SER A 116 9.93 -5.81 4.55
C SER A 116 10.34 -6.37 5.90
N MET A 117 10.20 -5.60 6.98
CA MET A 117 10.99 -5.71 8.22
C MET A 117 11.17 -7.17 8.65
N PRO A 118 12.20 -7.91 8.18
CA PRO A 118 12.21 -9.36 8.33
C PRO A 118 12.58 -9.70 9.78
N CYS A 119 13.17 -8.73 10.49
CA CYS A 119 13.39 -8.77 11.92
C CYS A 119 13.37 -7.35 12.50
N ALA A 120 12.28 -6.96 13.17
CA ALA A 120 12.20 -5.69 13.91
C ALA A 120 13.32 -5.55 14.95
N LYS A 121 13.77 -6.67 15.52
CA LYS A 121 14.91 -6.72 16.46
C LYS A 121 16.22 -6.23 15.83
N LEU A 122 16.59 -6.74 14.65
CA LEU A 122 17.83 -6.31 13.98
C LEU A 122 17.79 -4.84 13.57
N PHE A 123 16.60 -4.31 13.22
CA PHE A 123 16.43 -2.90 12.94
C PHE A 123 16.54 -2.04 14.22
N ASP A 124 15.98 -2.50 15.34
CA ASP A 124 16.09 -1.83 16.64
C ASP A 124 17.55 -1.75 17.14
N GLU A 125 18.37 -2.74 16.80
CA GLU A 125 19.81 -2.81 17.10
C GLU A 125 20.67 -1.85 16.27
N GLN A 126 20.14 -1.31 15.15
CA GLN A 126 20.89 -0.35 14.33
C GLN A 126 21.05 1.01 15.02
N PRO A 127 22.11 1.78 14.69
CA PRO A 127 22.29 3.14 15.21
C PRO A 127 21.05 4.02 14.98
N LEU A 128 20.76 4.90 15.95
CA LEU A 128 19.59 5.80 15.89
C LEU A 128 19.58 6.66 14.62
N GLU A 129 20.75 7.09 14.16
CA GLU A 129 20.91 7.83 12.91
C GLU A 129 20.41 7.03 11.70
N TYR A 130 20.83 5.75 11.59
CA TYR A 130 20.36 4.86 10.53
C TYR A 130 18.84 4.70 10.60
N ARG A 131 18.30 4.40 11.79
CA ARG A 131 16.85 4.23 11.99
C ARG A 131 16.07 5.48 11.59
N ARG A 132 16.56 6.67 11.92
CA ARG A 132 15.95 7.96 11.56
C ARG A 132 16.11 8.32 10.08
N SER A 133 17.17 7.86 9.42
CA SER A 133 17.33 8.01 7.97
C SER A 133 16.32 7.17 7.18
N VAL A 134 15.91 6.05 7.77
CA VAL A 134 14.96 5.10 7.18
C VAL A 134 13.51 5.50 7.51
N LEU A 135 13.23 5.78 8.78
CA LEU A 135 11.91 6.19 9.28
C LEU A 135 12.02 7.53 10.03
N PRO A 136 12.03 8.66 9.30
CA PRO A 136 12.11 9.97 9.92
C PRO A 136 10.79 10.35 10.59
N PHE A 137 10.77 10.43 11.92
CA PHE A 137 9.60 10.85 12.73
C PHE A 137 9.07 12.28 12.42
N LYS A 138 9.75 13.04 11.57
CA LYS A 138 9.33 14.38 11.13
C LYS A 138 8.29 14.35 10.00
N VAL A 139 8.08 13.19 9.38
CA VAL A 139 7.05 12.98 8.34
C VAL A 139 6.09 11.88 8.79
N PRO A 140 4.80 11.93 8.39
CA PRO A 140 3.86 10.85 8.60
C PRO A 140 4.37 9.54 8.05
N ILE A 141 4.18 8.49 8.83
CA ILE A 141 4.55 7.12 8.48
C ILE A 141 3.30 6.31 8.72
N ILE A 142 2.78 5.68 7.67
CA ILE A 142 1.60 4.84 7.73
C ILE A 142 2.03 3.41 7.43
N ALA A 143 1.69 2.48 8.33
CA ALA A 143 1.81 1.05 8.10
C ALA A 143 0.44 0.48 7.73
N VAL A 144 0.38 -0.36 6.70
CA VAL A 144 -0.83 -1.12 6.34
C VAL A 144 -0.53 -2.60 6.47
N GLU A 145 -1.22 -3.26 7.38
CA GLU A 145 -1.03 -4.65 7.78
C GLU A 145 -2.38 -5.36 7.76
N ALA A 146 -2.65 -6.18 6.75
CA ALA A 146 -3.90 -6.97 6.65
C ALA A 146 -3.90 -8.19 7.58
N ALA A 147 -3.39 -8.00 8.80
CA ALA A 147 -3.32 -8.94 9.91
C ALA A 147 -3.29 -8.11 11.21
N ALA A 148 -2.65 -8.60 12.26
CA ALA A 148 -2.58 -7.93 13.56
C ALA A 148 -1.68 -6.67 13.54
N GLU A 149 -1.89 -5.75 14.49
CA GLU A 149 -1.09 -4.52 14.70
C GLU A 149 0.41 -4.77 15.01
N ALA A 150 0.83 -6.03 15.19
CA ALA A 150 2.03 -6.41 15.90
C ALA A 150 3.31 -5.74 15.35
N GLY A 151 3.95 -4.93 16.20
CA GLY A 151 5.29 -4.36 15.99
C GLY A 151 5.33 -2.99 15.32
N TRP A 152 4.35 -2.64 14.49
CA TRP A 152 4.37 -1.40 13.69
C TRP A 152 4.13 -0.13 14.49
N TYR A 153 3.43 -0.22 15.63
CA TYR A 153 3.20 0.91 16.54
C TYR A 153 4.51 1.58 17.02
N LYS A 154 5.65 0.88 16.95
CA LYS A 154 6.97 1.42 17.28
C LYS A 154 7.52 2.39 16.24
N TYR A 155 7.04 2.28 15.01
CA TYR A 155 7.70 2.84 13.82
C TYR A 155 6.77 3.71 12.97
N ALA A 156 5.47 3.44 12.99
CA ALA A 156 4.47 4.17 12.23
C ALA A 156 3.66 5.08 13.16
N HIS A 157 3.32 6.26 12.65
CA HIS A 157 2.40 7.18 13.33
C HIS A 157 0.95 6.70 13.23
N TYR A 158 0.66 5.83 12.26
CA TYR A 158 -0.63 5.19 12.10
C TYR A 158 -0.51 3.80 11.51
N VAL A 159 -1.26 2.84 12.07
CA VAL A 159 -1.28 1.46 11.60
C VAL A 159 -2.71 1.10 11.20
N VAL A 160 -2.93 0.88 9.90
CA VAL A 160 -4.15 0.25 9.41
C VAL A 160 -3.99 -1.25 9.55
N CYS A 161 -4.70 -1.84 10.51
CA CYS A 161 -4.62 -3.27 10.81
C CYS A 161 -5.97 -3.89 11.19
N MET A 162 -6.02 -5.22 11.19
CA MET A 162 -7.12 -5.98 11.78
C MET A 162 -6.99 -5.92 13.31
N ARG A 163 -8.04 -5.43 13.97
CA ARG A 163 -8.12 -5.38 15.45
C ARG A 163 -8.86 -6.58 16.05
N THR A 164 -9.31 -7.50 15.21
CA THR A 164 -10.09 -8.69 15.58
C THR A 164 -9.50 -9.93 14.94
N PHE A 165 -9.98 -11.10 15.36
CA PHE A 165 -9.58 -12.38 14.75
C PHE A 165 -9.98 -12.43 13.26
N GLY A 166 -9.23 -13.22 12.47
CA GLY A 166 -9.44 -13.36 11.03
C GLY A 166 -10.82 -13.88 10.65
N GLY A 167 -11.26 -13.55 9.43
CA GLY A 167 -12.53 -14.02 8.87
C GLY A 167 -12.32 -15.27 8.02
N SER A 168 -13.20 -16.26 8.15
CA SER A 168 -13.21 -17.50 7.35
C SER A 168 -14.06 -17.40 6.05
N GLY A 169 -14.43 -16.19 5.66
CA GLY A 169 -15.23 -15.92 4.46
C GLY A 169 -14.39 -15.79 3.19
N LYS A 170 -15.05 -15.46 2.06
CA LYS A 170 -14.35 -15.14 0.80
C LYS A 170 -13.43 -13.94 1.02
N GLY A 171 -12.27 -13.94 0.34
CA GLY A 171 -11.27 -12.88 0.52
C GLY A 171 -11.80 -11.47 0.27
N SER A 172 -12.68 -11.27 -0.74
CA SER A 172 -13.35 -9.99 -1.00
C SER A 172 -14.17 -9.49 0.18
N ASP A 173 -14.90 -10.42 0.81
CA ASP A 173 -15.84 -10.12 1.89
C ASP A 173 -15.07 -9.85 3.19
N CYS A 174 -13.99 -10.60 3.42
CA CYS A 174 -13.06 -10.36 4.52
C CYS A 174 -12.37 -9.00 4.37
N MET A 175 -11.88 -8.63 3.18
CA MET A 175 -11.26 -7.33 2.95
C MET A 175 -12.25 -6.18 3.21
N ASP A 176 -13.53 -6.34 2.86
CA ASP A 176 -14.53 -5.32 3.17
C ASP A 176 -14.86 -5.26 4.66
N LEU A 177 -15.02 -6.42 5.31
CA LEU A 177 -15.27 -6.52 6.74
C LEU A 177 -14.18 -5.81 7.55
N PHE A 178 -12.91 -6.04 7.21
CA PHE A 178 -11.77 -5.49 7.93
C PHE A 178 -11.32 -4.11 7.45
N GLY A 179 -12.04 -3.50 6.50
CA GLY A 179 -11.76 -2.13 6.05
C GLY A 179 -10.59 -1.99 5.08
N PHE A 180 -10.08 -3.10 4.53
CA PHE A 180 -9.08 -3.12 3.46
C PHE A 180 -9.69 -2.98 2.07
N THR A 181 -10.98 -2.64 1.96
CA THR A 181 -11.49 -2.12 0.70
C THR A 181 -10.89 -0.75 0.43
N PRO A 182 -10.66 -0.41 -0.85
CA PRO A 182 -10.00 0.83 -1.26
C PRO A 182 -10.66 2.06 -0.70
N LYS A 183 -11.99 2.05 -0.74
CA LYS A 183 -12.86 3.04 -0.15
C LYS A 183 -12.58 3.27 1.33
N LYS A 184 -12.70 2.19 2.12
CA LYS A 184 -12.62 2.26 3.58
C LYS A 184 -11.21 2.66 3.98
N LEU A 185 -10.21 2.03 3.39
CA LEU A 185 -8.80 2.33 3.63
C LEU A 185 -8.44 3.78 3.29
N SER A 186 -8.83 4.26 2.10
CA SER A 186 -8.53 5.63 1.67
C SER A 186 -9.19 6.65 2.57
N LYS A 187 -10.45 6.41 2.94
CA LYS A 187 -11.14 7.25 3.92
C LYS A 187 -10.38 7.27 5.25
N THR A 188 -10.03 6.10 5.78
CA THR A 188 -9.31 5.97 7.05
C THR A 188 -7.97 6.71 7.02
N VAL A 189 -7.19 6.56 5.94
CA VAL A 189 -5.90 7.22 5.77
C VAL A 189 -6.06 8.74 5.60
N CYS A 190 -6.99 9.19 4.77
CA CYS A 190 -7.25 10.62 4.56
C CYS A 190 -7.76 11.30 5.83
N ASP A 191 -8.69 10.67 6.56
CA ASP A 191 -9.20 11.19 7.83
C ASP A 191 -8.07 11.34 8.86
N TRP A 192 -7.18 10.33 8.93
CA TRP A 192 -6.01 10.40 9.79
C TRP A 192 -5.04 11.50 9.36
N LEU A 193 -4.67 11.59 8.09
CA LEU A 193 -3.80 12.65 7.59
C LEU A 193 -4.36 14.05 7.86
N ALA A 194 -5.67 14.26 7.65
CA ALA A 194 -6.35 15.51 7.95
C ALA A 194 -6.28 15.85 9.46
N SER A 195 -6.43 14.86 10.34
CA SER A 195 -6.29 15.05 11.79
C SER A 195 -4.88 15.44 12.24
N THR A 196 -3.85 15.12 11.46
CA THR A 196 -2.46 15.51 11.75
C THR A 196 -2.11 16.94 11.33
N GLY A 197 -3.09 17.70 10.81
CA GLY A 197 -2.88 19.08 10.33
C GLY A 197 -2.17 19.17 8.98
N LYS A 198 -2.03 18.05 8.26
CA LYS A 198 -1.60 18.06 6.86
C LYS A 198 -2.79 18.28 5.94
N GLU A 199 -2.65 19.17 4.97
CA GLU A 199 -3.61 19.27 3.86
C GLU A 199 -3.60 17.98 3.05
N VAL A 200 -4.73 17.27 3.05
CA VAL A 200 -4.97 16.17 2.12
C VAL A 200 -5.22 16.79 0.76
N SER A 201 -4.59 16.27 -0.30
CA SER A 201 -4.81 16.77 -1.66
C SER A 201 -6.31 16.76 -2.00
N ALA A 202 -6.77 17.73 -2.80
CA ALA A 202 -8.16 17.77 -3.24
C ALA A 202 -8.57 16.47 -3.96
N GLN A 203 -7.64 15.81 -4.67
CA GLN A 203 -7.84 14.47 -5.23
C GLN A 203 -7.98 13.38 -4.15
N GLY A 204 -7.15 13.37 -3.10
CA GLY A 204 -7.25 12.40 -2.01
C GLY A 204 -8.57 12.51 -1.23
N LEU A 205 -9.03 13.73 -1.01
CA LEU A 205 -10.33 13.99 -0.37
C LEU A 205 -11.50 13.59 -1.29
N ALA A 206 -11.44 13.94 -2.57
CA ALA A 206 -12.45 13.58 -3.56
C ALA A 206 -12.59 12.07 -3.69
N VAL A 207 -11.49 11.32 -3.70
CA VAL A 207 -11.47 9.84 -3.76
C VAL A 207 -12.13 9.23 -2.53
N ALA A 208 -11.82 9.70 -1.32
CA ALA A 208 -12.47 9.23 -0.09
C ALA A 208 -14.00 9.40 -0.14
N THR A 209 -14.49 10.53 -0.67
CA THR A 209 -15.92 10.79 -0.87
C THR A 209 -16.53 10.06 -2.08
N GLN A 210 -15.75 9.81 -3.13
CA GLN A 210 -16.22 9.25 -4.40
C GLN A 210 -16.57 7.77 -4.28
N PHE A 211 -15.96 7.08 -3.31
CA PHE A 211 -16.29 5.71 -3.01
C PHE A 211 -17.34 5.57 -1.91
N ALA A 212 -17.70 6.61 -1.14
CA ALA A 212 -18.82 6.61 -0.17
C ALA A 212 -20.10 6.02 -0.81
N PRO A 213 -20.92 5.23 -0.09
CA PRO A 213 -22.13 4.70 -0.70
C PRO A 213 -22.97 5.92 -1.10
N LYS A 214 -23.41 6.01 -2.37
CA LYS A 214 -24.49 6.94 -2.70
C LYS A 214 -25.64 6.55 -1.77
N ALA A 215 -26.03 7.44 -0.86
CA ALA A 215 -27.21 7.22 -0.04
C ALA A 215 -28.34 6.81 -0.98
N LYS A 216 -28.88 5.61 -0.78
CA LYS A 216 -30.06 5.18 -1.53
C LYS A 216 -31.19 6.10 -1.11
N ARG A 217 -31.76 6.78 -2.09
CA ARG A 217 -33.06 7.46 -2.04
C ARG A 217 -34.12 6.50 -1.48
N ASP A 218 -34.97 7.07 -0.64
CA ASP A 218 -36.33 6.68 -0.27
C ASP A 218 -36.64 5.19 -0.20
N LEU A 219 -36.74 4.68 1.03
CA LEU A 219 -37.61 3.55 1.34
C LEU A 219 -38.53 3.98 2.47
N HIS A 220 -39.76 4.34 2.08
CA HIS A 220 -40.94 4.28 2.92
C HIS A 220 -40.93 2.97 3.72
N TYR A 221 -40.85 3.06 5.05
CA TYR A 221 -41.21 1.95 5.91
C TYR A 221 -42.64 2.17 6.41
N LEU A 222 -43.47 1.24 5.96
CA LEU A 222 -44.84 0.98 6.39
C LEU A 222 -44.92 0.88 7.91
N HIS A 223 -45.91 1.57 8.46
CA HIS A 223 -46.50 1.25 9.74
C HIS A 223 -46.93 -0.22 9.77
N TYR A 224 -46.59 -0.92 10.84
CA TYR A 224 -47.44 -1.99 11.36
C TYR A 224 -47.64 -1.75 12.86
N HIS A 225 -48.92 -1.80 13.21
CA HIS A 225 -49.50 -1.79 14.55
C HIS A 225 -49.10 -3.02 15.36
#